data_AF-A0A212A8T6-F1
#
_entry.id   AF-A0A212A8T6-F1
#
_cell.length_a   1.000
_cell.length_b   1.000
_cell.length_c   1.000
_cell.angle_alpha   90.00
_cell.angle_beta   90.00
_cell.angle_gamma   90.00
#
_symmetry.space_group_name_H-M   'P 1'
#
loop_
_entity.id
_entity.type
_entity.pdbx_description
1 polymer ?
#
loop_
_entity_poly.entity_id
_entity_poly.type
_entity_poly.pdbx_seq_one_letter_code
_entity_poly.pdbx_strand_id
1 'polypeptide(L)'
;MEVQMPANGIWEQEESLWIGGRLAYMNHMAPGCLMAFPESGLVQNDAILEAVDSAPRWRSVNMTGRRLTESDSVVVLGYVASAERGGSSYRAICTSVYRRDPEGWRLVQHQQTPLHTGI
;
A
#
# COMPACT_ATOMS: atom_id res chain seq x y z
N MET A 1 17.20 -17.58 -21.16
CA MET A 1 16.56 -17.43 -19.84
C MET A 1 16.63 -15.97 -19.48
N GLU A 2 15.50 -15.29 -19.49
CA GLU A 2 15.42 -13.88 -19.11
C GLU A 2 15.56 -13.80 -17.60
N VAL A 3 16.59 -13.12 -17.12
CA VAL A 3 16.81 -12.93 -15.70
C VAL A 3 15.77 -11.90 -15.24
N GLN A 4 14.77 -12.37 -14.49
CA GLN A 4 13.80 -11.51 -13.82
C GLN A 4 14.56 -10.49 -12.97
N MET A 5 14.54 -9.22 -13.38
CA MET A 5 15.05 -8.14 -12.54
C MET A 5 14.10 -8.01 -11.34
N PRO A 6 14.60 -8.02 -10.10
CA PRO A 6 13.77 -7.91 -8.91
C PRO A 6 12.94 -6.62 -8.98
N ALA A 7 11.79 -6.59 -8.30
CA ALA A 7 10.94 -5.41 -8.15
C ALA A 7 11.64 -4.30 -7.32
N ASN A 8 12.71 -3.74 -7.89
CA ASN A 8 13.52 -2.68 -7.30
C ASN A 8 12.65 -1.44 -7.13
N GLY A 9 12.65 -0.83 -5.94
CA GLY A 9 11.81 0.35 -5.67
C GLY A 9 10.39 0.05 -5.16
N ILE A 10 9.93 -1.21 -5.13
CA ILE A 10 8.52 -1.51 -4.79
C ILE A 10 8.18 -1.18 -3.33
N TRP A 11 9.16 -1.30 -2.43
CA TRP A 11 8.96 -0.98 -1.02
C TRP A 11 8.96 0.54 -0.79
N GLU A 12 9.79 1.27 -1.53
CA GLU A 12 9.79 2.74 -1.55
C GLU A 12 8.46 3.28 -2.10
N GLN A 13 7.94 2.64 -3.15
CA GLN A 13 6.61 2.92 -3.69
C GLN A 13 5.52 2.64 -2.66
N GLU A 14 5.54 1.47 -2.02
CA GLU A 14 4.59 1.12 -0.95
C GLU A 14 4.65 2.12 0.22
N GLU A 15 5.85 2.50 0.66
CA GLU A 15 6.06 3.49 1.72
C GLU A 15 5.49 4.86 1.33
N SER A 16 5.68 5.27 0.08
CA SER A 16 5.13 6.53 -0.43
C SER A 16 3.61 6.60 -0.36
N LEU A 17 2.89 5.47 -0.46
CA LEU A 17 1.43 5.43 -0.35
C LEU A 17 0.95 5.72 1.08
N TRP A 18 1.76 5.45 2.10
CA TRP A 18 1.42 5.76 3.50
C TRP A 18 1.59 7.24 3.83
N ILE A 19 2.62 7.89 3.31
CA ILE A 19 3.02 9.25 3.71
C ILE A 19 2.75 10.31 2.62
N GLY A 20 2.74 9.92 1.35
CA GLY A 20 2.68 10.80 0.18
C GLY A 20 1.28 11.26 -0.23
N GLY A 21 0.22 10.60 0.27
CA GLY A 21 -1.18 10.96 0.05
C GLY A 21 -1.57 11.02 -1.42
N ARG A 22 -2.52 11.89 -1.81
CA ARG A 22 -3.16 11.88 -3.16
C ARG A 22 -2.19 11.71 -4.32
N LEU A 23 -1.11 12.49 -4.37
CA LEU A 23 -0.15 12.42 -5.47
C LEU A 23 0.54 11.06 -5.56
N ALA A 24 0.85 10.41 -4.44
CA ALA A 24 1.40 9.06 -4.45
C ALA A 24 0.39 8.06 -5.04
N TYR A 25 -0.88 8.13 -4.65
CA TYR A 25 -1.91 7.27 -5.22
C TYR A 25 -2.11 7.54 -6.71
N MET A 26 -2.17 8.79 -7.15
CA MET A 26 -2.29 9.12 -8.58
C MET A 26 -1.11 8.59 -9.41
N ASN A 27 0.10 8.58 -8.84
CA ASN A 27 1.30 8.09 -9.53
C ASN A 27 1.40 6.56 -9.54
N HIS A 28 0.84 5.88 -8.55
CA HIS A 28 1.13 4.46 -8.31
C HIS A 28 -0.08 3.54 -8.45
N MET A 29 -1.29 4.06 -8.42
CA MET A 29 -2.53 3.28 -8.49
C MET A 29 -2.91 2.94 -9.93
N ALA A 30 -3.26 1.69 -10.19
CA ALA A 30 -3.85 1.28 -11.47
C ALA A 30 -5.34 1.66 -11.54
N PRO A 31 -5.88 1.88 -12.75
CA PRO A 31 -7.33 1.87 -12.96
C PRO A 31 -7.94 0.56 -12.46
N GLY A 32 -9.05 0.67 -11.74
CA GLY A 32 -9.75 -0.47 -11.13
C GLY A 32 -9.23 -0.89 -9.76
N CYS A 33 -8.23 -0.20 -9.19
CA CYS A 33 -7.63 -0.57 -7.90
C CYS A 33 -8.68 -0.68 -6.79
N LEU A 34 -8.64 -1.79 -6.04
CA LEU A 34 -9.56 -2.11 -4.96
C LEU A 34 -8.85 -2.11 -3.61
N MET A 35 -9.40 -1.46 -2.60
CA MET A 35 -8.84 -1.47 -1.26
C MET A 35 -9.85 -1.89 -0.20
N ALA A 36 -9.34 -2.49 0.86
CA ALA A 36 -10.09 -2.85 2.05
C ALA A 36 -9.52 -2.12 3.27
N PHE A 37 -10.31 -1.22 3.84
CA PHE A 37 -9.98 -0.48 5.06
C PHE A 37 -10.93 -0.87 6.21
N PRO A 38 -10.48 -0.78 7.47
CA PRO A 38 -11.26 -1.25 8.62
C PRO A 38 -12.55 -0.46 8.82
N GLU A 39 -12.50 0.87 8.66
CA GLU A 39 -13.64 1.77 8.90
C GLU A 39 -14.45 2.04 7.63
N SER A 40 -13.80 2.01 6.46
CA SER A 40 -14.41 2.39 5.19
C SER A 40 -14.88 1.20 4.35
N GLY A 41 -14.56 -0.03 4.77
CA GLY A 41 -14.89 -1.24 4.01
C GLY A 41 -14.15 -1.31 2.67
N LEU A 42 -14.85 -1.77 1.63
CA LEU A 42 -14.31 -1.85 0.27
C LEU A 42 -14.44 -0.51 -0.45
N VAL A 43 -13.33 0.01 -0.97
CA VAL A 43 -13.27 1.26 -1.74
C VAL A 43 -12.51 1.05 -3.05
N GLN A 44 -12.85 1.80 -4.09
CA GLN A 44 -12.29 1.62 -5.43
C GLN A 44 -12.07 2.96 -6.13
N ASN A 45 -11.01 3.07 -6.95
CA ASN A 45 -10.72 4.22 -7.81
C ASN A 45 -10.80 5.57 -7.07
N ASP A 46 -11.61 6.51 -7.56
CA ASP A 46 -11.70 7.87 -7.04
C ASP A 46 -12.11 7.92 -5.57
N ALA A 47 -12.92 6.95 -5.11
CA ALA A 47 -13.28 6.83 -3.69
C ALA A 47 -12.06 6.56 -2.79
N ILE A 48 -11.01 5.91 -3.31
CA ILE A 48 -9.72 5.76 -2.60
C ILE A 48 -9.08 7.14 -2.44
N LEU A 49 -9.07 7.94 -3.51
CA LEU A 49 -8.47 9.25 -3.47
C LEU A 49 -9.23 10.18 -2.51
N GLU A 50 -10.57 10.13 -2.49
CA GLU A 50 -11.38 10.88 -1.52
C GLU A 50 -11.11 10.44 -0.08
N ALA A 51 -11.01 9.13 0.17
CA ALA A 51 -10.68 8.61 1.50
C ALA A 51 -9.30 9.11 1.97
N VAL A 52 -8.29 9.10 1.09
CA VAL A 52 -6.94 9.59 1.37
C VAL A 52 -6.90 11.10 1.67
N ASP A 53 -7.71 11.90 0.98
CA ASP A 53 -7.78 13.35 1.24
C ASP A 53 -8.50 13.68 2.55
N SER A 54 -9.50 12.89 2.92
CA SER A 54 -10.27 13.07 4.16
C SER A 54 -9.51 12.63 5.42
N ALA A 55 -8.53 11.73 5.27
CA ALA A 55 -7.80 11.13 6.39
C ALA A 55 -6.59 11.99 6.82
N PRO A 56 -6.34 12.15 8.14
CA PRO A 56 -5.12 12.78 8.62
C PRO A 56 -3.87 12.02 8.18
N ARG A 57 -2.90 12.75 7.63
CA ARG A 57 -1.69 12.19 7.03
C ARG A 57 -0.76 11.55 8.06
N TRP A 58 -0.22 10.39 7.72
CA TRP A 58 0.90 9.79 8.46
C TRP A 58 2.18 10.59 8.19
N ARG A 59 2.97 10.80 9.24
CA ARG A 59 4.27 11.45 9.15
C ARG A 59 5.37 10.44 8.81
N SER A 60 5.26 9.23 9.33
CA SER A 60 6.20 8.14 9.10
C SER A 60 5.46 6.80 9.11
N VAL A 61 6.07 5.81 8.45
CA VAL A 61 5.68 4.42 8.58
C VAL A 61 6.95 3.58 8.68
N ASN A 62 6.98 2.64 9.62
CA ASN A 62 7.98 1.58 9.65
C ASN A 62 7.33 0.27 9.20
N MET A 63 7.91 -0.38 8.20
CA MET A 63 7.42 -1.63 7.65
C MET A 63 8.34 -2.79 8.05
N THR A 64 7.84 -3.67 8.91
CA THR A 64 8.59 -4.82 9.42
C THR A 64 7.99 -6.14 8.92
N GLY A 65 8.76 -7.23 9.00
CA GLY A 65 8.30 -8.54 8.55
C GLY A 65 7.96 -8.60 7.05
N ARG A 66 8.64 -7.77 6.24
CA ARG A 66 8.45 -7.65 4.79
C ARG A 66 8.60 -9.02 4.12
N ARG A 67 7.56 -9.43 3.42
CA ARG A 67 7.50 -10.61 2.54
C ARG A 67 7.12 -10.14 1.15
N LEU A 68 7.75 -10.73 0.15
CA LEU A 68 7.50 -10.47 -1.26
C LEU A 68 7.40 -11.82 -1.98
N THR A 69 6.36 -11.99 -2.78
CA THR A 69 6.32 -13.01 -3.81
C THR A 69 6.06 -12.34 -5.15
N GLU A 70 6.74 -12.81 -6.19
CA GLU A 70 6.65 -12.24 -7.52
C GLU A 70 6.43 -13.33 -8.57
N SER A 71 5.75 -12.91 -9.64
CA SER A 71 5.61 -13.62 -10.91
C SER A 71 5.93 -12.62 -12.04
N ASP A 72 5.84 -13.04 -13.29
CA ASP A 72 6.17 -12.21 -14.46
C ASP A 72 5.43 -10.85 -14.44
N SER A 73 4.15 -10.86 -14.08
CA SER A 73 3.28 -9.69 -14.16
C SER A 73 2.70 -9.23 -12.83
N VAL A 74 2.98 -9.90 -11.72
CA VAL A 74 2.39 -9.59 -10.40
C VAL A 74 3.43 -9.65 -9.29
N VAL A 75 3.40 -8.67 -8.39
CA VAL A 75 4.11 -8.69 -7.10
C VAL A 75 3.08 -8.62 -5.98
N VAL A 76 3.22 -9.47 -4.98
CA VAL A 76 2.43 -9.43 -3.75
C VAL A 76 3.35 -9.13 -2.58
N LEU A 77 3.00 -8.09 -1.83
CA LEU A 77 3.67 -7.68 -0.61
C LEU A 77 2.84 -8.12 0.60
N GLY A 78 3.53 -8.54 1.65
CA GLY A 78 2.95 -8.75 2.98
C GLY A 78 3.86 -8.14 4.04
N TYR A 79 3.31 -7.33 4.95
CA TYR A 79 4.12 -6.64 5.95
C TYR A 79 3.29 -6.17 7.15
N VAL A 80 3.98 -5.77 8.22
CA VAL A 80 3.38 -5.05 9.35
C VAL A 80 3.77 -3.58 9.24
N ALA A 81 2.77 -2.71 9.10
CA ALA A 81 2.94 -1.26 9.15
C ALA A 81 2.85 -0.78 10.60
N SER A 82 3.75 0.11 11.00
CA SER A 82 3.65 0.93 12.22
C SER A 82 3.77 2.39 11.81
N ALA A 83 2.63 3.08 11.75
CA ALA A 83 2.53 4.46 11.28
C ALA A 83 2.31 5.42 12.43
N GLU A 84 2.87 6.63 12.33
CA GLU A 84 2.78 7.66 13.36
C GLU A 84 2.41 9.01 12.75
N ARG A 85 1.57 9.76 13.46
CA ARG A 85 1.25 11.18 13.20
C ARG A 85 1.07 11.88 14.54
N GLY A 86 1.09 13.22 14.56
CA GLY A 86 1.09 14.02 15.80
C GLY A 86 0.17 13.52 16.92
N GLY A 87 0.73 12.78 17.89
CA GLY A 87 0.01 12.23 19.05
C GLY A 87 -0.78 10.93 18.81
N SER A 88 -0.70 10.30 17.64
CA SER A 88 -1.40 9.05 17.33
C SER A 88 -0.50 8.06 16.59
N SER A 89 -0.64 6.78 16.93
CA SER A 89 -0.01 5.68 16.22
C SER A 89 -1.05 4.69 15.72
N TYR A 90 -0.71 3.99 14.65
CA TYR A 90 -1.55 2.95 14.07
C TYR A 90 -0.69 1.79 13.60
N ARG A 91 -1.17 0.57 13.84
CA ARG A 91 -0.49 -0.66 13.43
C ARG A 91 -1.46 -1.55 12.67
N ALA A 92 -0.98 -2.13 11.58
CA ALA A 92 -1.78 -3.04 10.76
C ALA A 92 -0.91 -4.11 10.09
N ILE A 93 -1.48 -5.31 9.93
CA ILE A 93 -0.99 -6.28 8.93
C ILE A 93 -1.57 -5.86 7.59
N CYS A 94 -0.70 -5.78 6.59
CA CYS A 94 -1.04 -5.29 5.28
C CYS A 94 -0.66 -6.30 4.19
N THR A 95 -1.48 -6.34 3.15
CA THR A 95 -1.14 -6.98 1.88
C THR A 95 -1.37 -6.00 0.74
N SER A 96 -0.47 -6.00 -0.23
CA SER A 96 -0.57 -5.17 -1.43
C SER A 96 -0.28 -6.01 -2.65
N VAL A 97 -1.04 -5.81 -3.72
CA VAL A 97 -0.81 -6.47 -5.00
C VAL A 97 -0.53 -5.41 -6.05
N TYR A 98 0.56 -5.62 -6.77
CA TYR A 98 0.99 -4.80 -7.87
C TYR A 98 0.94 -5.60 -9.17
N ARG A 99 0.50 -4.96 -10.24
CA ARG A 99 0.59 -5.48 -11.61
C ARG A 99 1.70 -4.74 -12.35
N ARG A 100 2.42 -5.45 -13.21
CA ARG A 100 3.39 -4.86 -14.14
C ARG A 100 2.63 -4.21 -15.30
N ASP A 101 2.81 -2.92 -15.48
CA ASP A 101 2.42 -2.16 -16.67
C ASP A 101 3.69 -1.70 -17.42
N PRO A 102 3.60 -1.21 -18.68
CA PRO A 102 4.78 -0.81 -19.47
C PRO A 102 5.66 0.26 -18.82
N GLU A 103 5.07 1.10 -17.97
CA GLU A 103 5.75 2.20 -17.26
C GLU A 103 6.28 1.80 -15.88
N GLY A 104 5.99 0.58 -15.42
CA GLY A 104 6.40 0.07 -14.11
C GLY A 104 5.27 -0.59 -13.33
N TRP A 105 5.49 -0.77 -12.02
CA TRP A 105 4.54 -1.43 -11.13
C TRP A 105 3.40 -0.48 -10.75
N ARG A 106 2.15 -0.97 -10.88
CA ARG A 106 0.95 -0.25 -10.45
C ARG A 106 0.18 -1.06 -9.41
N LEU A 107 -0.22 -0.40 -8.33
CA LEU A 107 -1.02 -0.99 -7.27
C LEU A 107 -2.43 -1.30 -7.79
N VAL A 108 -2.84 -2.55 -7.66
CA VAL A 108 -4.20 -3.01 -8.05
C VAL A 108 -5.03 -3.43 -6.84
N GLN A 109 -4.38 -3.76 -5.71
CA GLN A 109 -5.08 -4.10 -4.47
C GLN A 109 -4.26 -3.70 -3.24
N HIS A 110 -4.94 -3.22 -2.19
CA HIS A 110 -4.34 -3.04 -0.86
C HIS A 110 -5.34 -3.36 0.26
N GLN A 111 -4.90 -4.00 1.33
CA GLN A 111 -5.72 -4.24 2.52
C GLN A 111 -4.95 -3.90 3.79
N GLN A 112 -5.69 -3.35 4.76
CA GLN A 112 -5.20 -3.15 6.12
C GLN A 112 -6.07 -3.91 7.11
N THR A 113 -5.43 -4.71 7.96
CA THR A 113 -6.05 -5.37 9.10
C THR A 113 -5.43 -4.81 10.37
N PRO A 114 -6.18 -4.05 11.20
CA PRO A 114 -5.61 -3.39 12.37
C PRO A 114 -5.08 -4.42 13.35
N LEU A 115 -3.86 -4.19 13.82
CA LEU A 115 -3.30 -4.88 14.95
C LEU A 115 -3.67 -4.10 16.21
N HIS A 116 -4.82 -4.43 16.78
CA HIS A 116 -5.15 -3.94 18.11
C HIS A 116 -4.16 -4.56 19.11
N THR A 117 -3.58 -3.75 19.99
CA THR A 117 -2.90 -4.28 21.17
C THR A 117 -4.00 -4.70 22.14
N GLY A 118 -4.39 -5.98 22.11
CA GLY A 118 -5.37 -6.50 23.07
C GLY A 118 -5.66 -7.99 22.90
N ILE A 119 -5.16 -8.78 23.85
CA ILE A 119 -6.03 -9.66 24.65
C ILE A 119 -6.10 -8.99 26.02
#